data_AF-A0A076PSH8-F1
#
_entry.id   AF-A0A076PSH8-F1
#
_cell.length_a   1.000
_cell.length_b   1.000
_cell.length_c   1.000
_cell.angle_alpha   90.00
_cell.angle_beta   90.00
_cell.angle_gamma   90.00
#
_symmetry.space_group_name_H-M   'P 1'
#
loop_
_entity.id
_entity.type
_entity.pdbx_description
1 polymer ?
#
loop_
_entity_poly.entity_id
_entity_poly.type
_entity_poly.pdbx_seq_one_letter_code
_entity_poly.pdbx_strand_id
1 'polypeptide(L)' 'MSHIAQQFGHSLLSFARDDEGAQVVEYALIIAVVSIALVVALKALTSSGGGFSSFITRVTNCLTTATCS' A
#
# COMPACT_ATOMS: atom_id res chain seq x y z
N MET A 1 -0.42 13.25 -36.24
CA MET A 1 -0.39 12.17 -35.23
C MET A 1 1.03 11.81 -34.76
N SER A 2 2.09 12.49 -35.21
CA SER A 2 3.50 12.27 -34.81
C SER A 2 3.98 13.17 -33.66
N HIS A 3 3.39 14.35 -33.48
CA HIS A 3 3.83 15.33 -32.48
C HIS A 3 3.65 14.85 -31.02
N ILE A 4 2.60 14.08 -30.73
CA ILE A 4 2.32 13.59 -29.37
C ILE A 4 3.41 12.61 -28.92
N ALA A 5 3.79 11.65 -29.78
CA ALA A 5 4.81 10.65 -29.46
C ALA A 5 6.21 11.28 -29.23
N GLN A 6 6.55 12.32 -30.01
CA GLN A 6 7.82 13.04 -29.84
C GLN A 6 7.84 13.85 -28.53
N GLN A 7 6.69 14.40 -28.13
CA GLN A 7 6.57 15.17 -26.88
C GLN A 7 6.70 14.26 -25.64
N PHE A 8 6.06 13.07 -25.66
CA PHE A 8 6.21 12.09 -24.58
C PHE A 8 7.63 11.50 -24.49
N GLY A 9 8.27 11.22 -25.62
CA GLY A 9 9.64 10.70 -25.64
C GLY A 9 10.66 11.69 -25.05
N HIS A 10 10.45 12.99 -25.27
CA HIS A 10 11.34 14.03 -24.72
C HIS A 10 11.14 14.22 -23.21
N SER A 11 9.91 14.10 -22.70
CA SER A 11 9.63 14.16 -21.26
C SER A 11 10.29 12.99 -20.51
N LEU A 12 10.19 11.76 -21.04
CA LEU A 12 10.85 10.59 -20.44
C LEU A 12 12.38 10.71 -20.46
N LEU A 13 12.95 11.30 -21.51
CA LEU A 13 14.39 11.55 -21.61
C LEU A 13 14.87 12.66 -20.67
N SER A 14 14.03 13.68 -20.42
CA SER A 14 14.27 14.76 -19.46
C SER A 14 14.26 14.24 -18.02
N PHE A 15 13.30 13.38 -17.65
CA PHE A 15 13.29 12.73 -16.33
C PHE A 15 14.50 11.82 -16.08
N ALA A 16 15.06 11.21 -17.12
CA ALA A 16 16.28 10.40 -17.02
C ALA A 16 17.57 11.23 -16.96
N ARG A 17 17.51 12.53 -17.24
CA ARG A 17 18.67 13.44 -17.28
C ARG A 17 18.69 14.46 -16.14
N ASP A 18 17.60 14.57 -15.38
CA ASP A 18 17.47 15.40 -14.17
C ASP A 18 17.87 14.60 -12.92
N ASP A 19 19.16 14.64 -12.57
CA ASP A 19 19.71 14.06 -11.33
C ASP A 19 19.12 14.72 -10.04
N GLU A 20 18.40 15.84 -10.13
CA GLU A 20 17.68 16.46 -9.00
C GLU A 20 16.32 15.82 -8.71
N GLY A 21 15.72 15.10 -9.67
CA GLY A 21 14.44 14.38 -9.47
C GLY A 21 14.62 12.95 -8.96
N ALA A 22 15.80 12.35 -9.16
CA ALA A 22 16.13 10.99 -8.75
C ALA A 22 15.94 10.76 -7.25
N GLN A 23 16.27 11.78 -6.44
CA GLN A 23 16.11 11.73 -4.98
C GLN A 23 14.63 11.70 -4.54
N VAL A 24 13.75 12.42 -5.23
CA VAL A 24 12.31 12.41 -4.93
C VAL A 24 11.70 11.06 -5.32
N VAL A 25 12.16 10.48 -6.43
CA VAL A 25 11.70 9.17 -6.91
C VAL A 25 12.12 8.04 -5.97
N GLU A 26 13.32 8.08 -5.40
CA GLU A 26 13.78 7.08 -4.43
C GLU A 26 12.89 7.04 -3.17
N TYR A 27 12.61 8.20 -2.57
CA TYR A 27 11.73 8.25 -1.39
C TYR A 27 10.28 7.91 -1.72
N ALA A 28 9.79 8.31 -2.90
CA ALA A 28 8.45 7.95 -3.36
C ALA A 28 8.31 6.43 -3.56
N LEU A 29 9.34 5.77 -4.10
CA LEU A 29 9.35 4.31 -4.29
C LEU A 29 9.28 3.58 -2.93
N ILE A 30 10.05 4.03 -1.94
CA ILE A 30 10.02 3.47 -0.59
C ILE A 30 8.62 3.59 0.02
N ILE A 31 8.03 4.80 -0.03
CA ILE A 31 6.67 5.04 0.50
C ILE A 31 5.64 4.17 -0.23
N ALA A 32 5.74 4.03 -1.55
CA ALA A 32 4.82 3.22 -2.34
C ALA A 32 4.87 1.73 -1.93
N VAL A 33 6.07 1.15 -1.82
CA VAL A 33 6.25 -0.25 -1.42
C VAL A 33 5.75 -0.48 0.01
N VAL A 34 6.12 0.40 0.96
CA VAL A 34 5.66 0.29 2.36
C VAL A 34 4.14 0.41 2.44
N SER A 35 3.53 1.33 1.71
CA SER A 35 2.06 1.52 1.71
C SER A 35 1.34 0.27 1.19
N ILE A 36 1.82 -0.34 0.11
CA ILE A 36 1.24 -1.57 -0.44
C ILE A 36 1.39 -2.73 0.56
N ALA A 37 2.58 -2.89 1.16
CA ALA A 37 2.84 -3.92 2.16
C ALA A 37 1.89 -3.80 3.37
N LEU A 38 1.68 -2.58 3.86
CA LEU A 38 0.72 -2.30 4.94
C LEU A 38 -0.71 -2.64 4.55
N VAL A 39 -1.16 -2.29 3.34
CA VAL A 39 -2.50 -2.64 2.86
C VAL A 39 -2.69 -4.16 2.79
N VAL A 40 -1.67 -4.90 2.34
CA VAL A 40 -1.72 -6.37 2.28
C VAL A 40 -1.78 -6.97 3.69
N ALA A 41 -0.95 -6.48 4.62
CA ALA A 41 -0.95 -6.93 6.01
C ALA A 41 -2.28 -6.62 6.71
N LEU A 42 -2.83 -5.41 6.52
CA LEU A 42 -4.12 -5.01 7.08
C LEU A 42 -5.27 -5.81 6.47
N LYS A 43 -5.22 -6.15 5.18
CA LYS A 43 -6.22 -7.05 4.57
C LYS A 43 -6.24 -8.42 5.23
N ALA A 44 -5.10 -8.98 5.62
CA ALA A 44 -5.08 -10.27 6.33
C ALA A 44 -5.72 -10.17 7.73
N LEU A 45 -5.60 -9.00 8.37
CA LEU A 45 -6.23 -8.72 9.67
C LEU A 45 -7.74 -8.45 9.55
N THR A 46 -8.19 -7.77 8.49
CA THR A 46 -9.57 -7.29 8.31
C THR A 46 -10.44 -8.16 7.41
N SER A 47 -9.87 -9.11 6.67
CA SER A 47 -10.65 -10.08 5.90
C SER A 47 -11.59 -10.86 6.82
N SER A 48 -12.75 -11.26 6.29
CA SER A 48 -13.71 -12.08 7.03
C SER A 48 -13.05 -13.38 7.52
N GLY A 49 -12.99 -13.59 8.83
CA GLY A 49 -12.23 -14.70 9.45
C GLY A 49 -10.74 -14.41 9.75
N GLY A 50 -10.28 -13.19 9.49
CA GLY A 50 -8.95 -12.70 9.84
C GLY A 50 -8.76 -12.48 11.34
N GLY A 51 -7.52 -12.24 11.76
CA GLY A 51 -7.14 -12.18 13.18
C GLY A 51 -7.93 -11.16 14.01
N PHE A 52 -8.31 -10.02 13.43
CA PHE A 52 -9.11 -9.02 14.14
C PHE A 52 -10.56 -9.49 14.35
N SER A 53 -11.16 -10.15 13.35
CA SER A 53 -12.51 -10.74 13.50
C SER A 53 -12.54 -11.78 14.62
N SER A 54 -11.53 -12.66 14.67
CA SER A 54 -11.41 -13.68 15.72
C SER A 54 -11.21 -13.06 17.10
N PHE A 55 -10.43 -11.98 17.20
CA PHE A 55 -10.27 -11.22 18.44
C PHE A 55 -11.60 -10.62 18.91
N ILE A 56 -12.34 -9.95 18.02
CA ILE A 56 -13.66 -9.38 18.35
C ILE A 56 -14.62 -10.47 18.79
N THR A 57 -14.70 -11.60 18.07
CA THR A 57 -15.55 -12.74 18.46
C THR A 57 -15.19 -13.26 19.86
N ARG A 58 -13.89 -13.36 20.17
CA ARG A 58 -13.45 -13.81 21.50
C ARG A 58 -13.85 -12.82 22.60
N VAL A 59 -13.66 -11.52 22.36
CA VAL A 59 -14.07 -10.46 23.31
C VAL A 59 -15.59 -10.46 23.49
N THR A 60 -16.37 -10.58 22.42
CA THR A 60 -17.83 -10.68 22.50
C THR A 60 -18.25 -11.88 23.33
N ASN A 61 -17.71 -13.08 23.05
CA ASN A 61 -18.04 -14.29 23.83
C ASN A 61 -17.69 -14.11 25.31
N CYS A 62 -16.52 -13.57 25.62
CA CYS A 62 -16.13 -13.25 27.00
C CYS A 62 -17.16 -12.38 27.72
N LEU A 63 -17.66 -11.35 27.03
CA LEU A 63 -18.59 -10.38 27.61
C LEU A 63 -20.02 -10.92 27.71
N THR A 64 -20.44 -11.81 26.82
CA THR A 64 -21.83 -12.29 26.74
C THR A 64 -22.06 -13.65 27.39
N THR A 65 -21.06 -14.52 27.42
CA THR A 65 -21.21 -15.91 27.89
C THR A 65 -20.27 -16.27 29.04
N ALA A 66 -19.43 -15.34 29.52
CA ALA A 66 -18.41 -15.55 30.55
C ALA A 66 -17.38 -16.67 30.23
N THR A 67 -17.32 -17.11 28.98
CA THR A 67 -16.39 -18.12 28.47
C THR A 67 -15.45 -17.49 27.45
N CYS A 68 -14.15 -17.66 27.68
CA CYS A 68 -13.06 -16.94 26.99
C CYS A 68 -12.01 -17.89 26.38
N SER A 69 -12.46 -18.98 25.76
CA SER A 69 -11.57 -19.87 25.01
C SER A 69 -11.25 -19.25 23.65
#